data_AF-A0A2G9UJF3-F1
#
_entry.id   AF-A0A2G9UJF3-F1
#
_cell.length_a   1.000
_cell.length_b   1.000
_cell.length_c   1.000
_cell.angle_alpha   90.00
_cell.angle_beta   90.00
_cell.angle_gamma   90.00
#
_symmetry.space_group_name_H-M   'P 1'
#
loop_
_entity.id
_entity.type
_entity.pdbx_description
1 polymer ?
#
loop_
_entity_poly.entity_id
_entity_poly.type
_entity_poly.pdbx_seq_one_letter_code
_entity_poly.pdbx_strand_id
1 'polypeptide(L)'
;MDQIVAKARGNLRRALLSMEAVKRKGVPIKDTEHVPEPEWEIYLRETAEMMIKKQNNENILAVRERLYELISRCIQPNLIFLMYLIISRGAE
;
A
#
# COMPACT_ATOMS: atom_id res chain seq x y z
N MET A 1 -4.13 12.06 -15.35
CA MET A 1 -4.89 10.79 -15.32
C MET A 1 -3.99 9.55 -15.30
N ASP A 2 -2.85 9.59 -15.99
CA ASP A 2 -1.94 8.44 -16.14
C ASP A 2 -1.43 7.86 -14.80
N GLN A 3 -1.27 8.70 -13.78
CA GLN A 3 -0.89 8.25 -12.43
C GLN A 3 -1.92 7.29 -11.81
N ILE A 4 -3.22 7.51 -12.03
CA ILE A 4 -4.28 6.63 -11.52
C ILE A 4 -4.21 5.28 -12.25
N VAL A 5 -4.00 5.30 -13.56
CA VAL A 5 -3.88 4.09 -14.38
C VAL A 5 -2.65 3.28 -13.97
N ALA A 6 -1.50 3.94 -13.79
CA ALA A 6 -0.27 3.30 -13.34
C ALA A 6 -0.43 2.67 -11.95
N LYS A 7 -1.01 3.39 -10.99
CA LYS A 7 -1.26 2.89 -9.64
C LYS A 7 -2.36 1.82 -9.56
N ALA A 8 -3.26 1.77 -10.54
CA ALA A 8 -4.33 0.77 -10.58
C ALA A 8 -3.82 -0.63 -10.98
N ARG A 9 -2.65 -0.73 -11.64
CA ARG A 9 -2.01 -2.00 -12.04
C ARG A 9 -2.99 -2.97 -12.74
N GLY A 10 -3.78 -2.44 -13.68
CA GLY A 10 -4.79 -3.22 -14.42
C GLY A 10 -6.08 -3.53 -13.64
N ASN A 11 -6.21 -3.09 -12.39
CA ASN A 11 -7.43 -3.25 -11.61
C ASN A 11 -8.37 -2.04 -11.79
N LEU A 12 -9.39 -2.21 -12.63
CA LEU A 12 -10.37 -1.15 -12.93
C LEU A 12 -11.13 -0.66 -11.70
N ARG A 13 -11.51 -1.57 -10.78
CA ARG A 13 -12.20 -1.18 -9.53
C ARG A 13 -11.34 -0.23 -8.71
N ARG A 14 -10.05 -0.51 -8.61
CA ARG A 14 -9.08 0.34 -7.90
C ARG A 14 -8.96 1.71 -8.56
N ALA A 15 -8.85 1.77 -9.89
CA ALA A 15 -8.80 3.04 -10.62
C ALA A 15 -10.01 3.93 -10.34
N LEU A 16 -11.22 3.35 -10.37
CA LEU A 16 -12.47 4.07 -10.12
C LEU A 16 -12.55 4.60 -8.69
N LEU A 17 -12.22 3.78 -7.69
CA LEU A 17 -12.21 4.19 -6.28
C LEU A 17 -11.16 5.27 -6.01
N SER A 18 -9.98 5.17 -6.62
CA SER A 18 -8.95 6.21 -6.55
C SER A 18 -9.41 7.53 -7.17
N MET A 19 -10.12 7.47 -8.31
CA MET A 19 -10.69 8.66 -8.95
C MET A 19 -11.77 9.32 -8.08
N GLU A 20 -12.64 8.51 -7.46
CA GLU A 20 -13.66 9.01 -6.53
C GLU A 20 -13.03 9.66 -5.28
N ALA A 21 -11.98 9.05 -4.74
CA ALA A 21 -11.25 9.58 -3.59
C ALA A 21 -10.58 10.93 -3.90
N VAL A 22 -10.00 11.10 -5.09
CA VAL A 22 -9.45 12.39 -5.54
C VAL A 22 -10.56 13.43 -5.68
N LYS A 23 -11.66 13.09 -6.35
CA LYS A 23 -12.80 14.00 -6.53
C LYS A 23 -13.37 14.49 -5.19
N ARG A 24 -13.45 13.60 -4.18
CA ARG A 24 -13.99 13.92 -2.85
C ARG A 24 -13.10 14.88 -2.05
N LYS A 25 -11.81 14.98 -2.36
CA LYS A 25 -10.90 15.96 -1.73
C LYS A 25 -11.15 17.41 -2.20
N GLY A 26 -12.01 17.62 -3.20
CA GLY A 26 -12.39 18.94 -3.67
C GLY A 26 -11.33 19.64 -4.53
N VAL A 27 -10.26 18.93 -4.90
CA VAL A 27 -9.21 19.42 -5.78
C VAL A 27 -9.56 19.05 -7.23
N PRO A 28 -9.46 19.98 -8.19
CA PRO A 28 -9.61 19.64 -9.59
C PRO A 28 -8.50 18.68 -10.00
N ILE A 29 -8.85 17.55 -10.62
CA ILE A 29 -7.92 16.49 -11.05
C ILE A 29 -6.86 17.13 -11.98
N LYS A 30 -5.71 17.50 -11.40
CA LYS A 30 -4.54 17.97 -12.14
C LYS A 30 -3.61 16.78 -12.35
N ASP A 31 -2.86 16.78 -13.45
CA ASP A 31 -1.96 15.67 -13.78
C ASP A 31 -0.82 15.45 -12.78
N THR A 32 -0.56 16.43 -11.91
CA THR A 32 0.42 16.39 -10.82
C THR A 32 -0.15 15.98 -9.46
N GLU A 33 -1.45 15.71 -9.35
CA GLU A 33 -2.04 15.43 -8.03
C GLU A 33 -1.67 14.03 -7.50
N HIS A 34 -1.24 13.97 -6.24
CA HIS A 34 -0.88 12.71 -5.59
C HIS A 34 -2.13 11.88 -5.30
N VAL A 35 -2.28 10.78 -6.04
CA VAL A 35 -3.39 9.83 -5.86
C VAL A 35 -3.32 9.24 -4.45
N PRO A 36 -4.38 9.39 -3.62
CA PRO A 36 -4.42 8.84 -2.28
C PRO A 36 -4.26 7.32 -2.32
N GLU A 37 -3.35 6.81 -1.50
CA GLU A 37 -3.18 5.38 -1.29
C GLU A 37 -4.00 4.90 -0.09
N PRO A 38 -4.54 3.68 -0.12
CA PRO A 38 -5.20 3.10 1.04
C PRO A 38 -4.24 3.01 2.24
N GLU A 39 -4.75 3.28 3.45
CA GLU A 39 -3.96 3.26 4.69
C GLU A 39 -3.21 1.92 4.90
N TRP A 40 -3.88 0.80 4.61
CA TRP A 40 -3.28 -0.53 4.75
C TRP A 40 -2.10 -0.76 3.81
N GLU A 41 -2.05 -0.12 2.64
CA GLU A 41 -0.92 -0.23 1.72
C GLU A 41 0.30 0.56 2.19
N ILE A 42 0.06 1.75 2.75
CA ILE A 42 1.10 2.58 3.36
C ILE A 42 1.70 1.80 4.54
N TYR A 43 0.84 1.26 5.40
CA TYR A 43 1.26 0.47 6.55
C TYR A 43 2.07 -0.78 6.17
N LEU A 44 1.69 -1.47 5.10
CA LEU A 44 2.47 -2.59 4.55
C LEU A 44 3.83 -2.12 4.03
N ARG A 45 3.90 -0.99 3.31
CA ARG A 45 5.17 -0.46 2.79
C ARG A 45 6.13 -0.11 3.91
N GLU A 46 5.66 0.57 4.94
CA GLU A 46 6.46 0.89 6.12
C GLU A 46 6.94 -0.37 6.85
N THR A 47 6.07 -1.37 6.97
CA THR A 47 6.42 -2.66 7.58
C THR A 47 7.50 -3.38 6.75
N ALA A 48 7.40 -3.36 5.43
CA ALA A 48 8.42 -3.92 4.53
C ALA A 48 9.75 -3.17 4.64
N GLU A 49 9.72 -1.84 4.67
CA GLU A 49 10.93 -1.03 4.90
C GLU A 49 11.57 -1.34 6.25
N MET A 50 10.77 -1.52 7.30
CA MET A 50 11.23 -1.90 8.63
C MET A 50 11.96 -3.25 8.59
N MET A 51 11.43 -4.24 7.87
CA MET A 51 12.09 -5.55 7.68
C MET A 51 13.45 -5.43 6.96
N ILE A 52 13.55 -4.55 5.96
CA ILE A 52 14.77 -4.38 5.16
C ILE A 52 15.83 -3.56 5.93
N LYS A 53 15.42 -2.49 6.61
CA LYS A 53 16.34 -1.55 7.29
C LYS A 53 17.13 -2.20 8.43
N LYS A 54 16.50 -3.06 9.24
CA LYS A 54 17.14 -3.64 10.43
C LYS A 54 16.67 -5.06 10.70
N GLN A 55 17.56 -6.03 10.61
CA GLN A 55 17.26 -7.43 10.89
C GLN A 55 17.78 -7.84 12.27
N ASN A 56 17.11 -7.39 13.34
CA ASN A 56 17.37 -7.79 14.72
C ASN A 56 16.12 -8.42 15.37
N ASN A 57 16.30 -9.11 16.50
CA ASN A 57 15.21 -9.84 17.18
C ASN A 57 14.04 -8.92 17.60
N GLU A 58 14.34 -7.72 18.10
CA GLU A 58 13.34 -6.73 18.50
C GLU A 58 12.47 -6.29 17.30
N ASN A 59 13.09 -6.03 16.15
CA ASN A 59 12.38 -5.59 14.96
C ASN A 59 11.52 -6.71 14.37
N ILE A 60 11.96 -7.96 14.45
CA ILE A 60 11.13 -9.12 14.07
C ILE A 60 9.87 -9.21 14.95
N LEU A 61 9.99 -8.99 16.25
CA LEU A 61 8.84 -8.98 17.17
C LEU A 61 7.86 -7.85 16.83
N ALA A 62 8.36 -6.65 16.57
CA ALA A 62 7.53 -5.52 16.19
C ALA A 62 6.87 -5.75 14.82
N VAL A 63 7.59 -6.30 13.82
CA VAL A 63 7.01 -6.69 12.54
C VAL A 63 5.89 -7.72 12.72
N ARG A 64 6.08 -8.71 13.61
CA ARG A 64 5.04 -9.70 13.92
C ARG A 64 3.79 -9.05 14.52
N GLU A 65 3.94 -8.06 15.39
CA GLU A 65 2.82 -7.28 15.94
C GLU A 65 2.06 -6.55 14.83
N ARG A 66 2.78 -5.89 13.91
CA ARG A 66 2.18 -5.24 12.73
C ARG A 66 1.41 -6.23 11.84
N LEU A 67 1.88 -7.46 11.68
CA LEU A 67 1.15 -8.51 10.97
C LEU A 67 -0.15 -8.91 11.69
N TYR A 68 -0.14 -9.00 13.02
CA TYR A 68 -1.36 -9.27 13.77
C TYR A 68 -2.39 -8.14 13.64
N GLU A 69 -1.96 -6.87 13.63
CA GLU A 69 -2.84 -5.73 13.36
C GLU A 69 -3.50 -5.79 11.98
N LEU A 70 -2.76 -6.23 10.96
CA LEU A 70 -3.31 -6.38 9.60
C LEU A 70 -4.36 -7.50 9.52
N ILE A 71 -4.07 -8.64 10.15
CA ILE A 71 -4.99 -9.79 10.18
C ILE A 71 -6.25 -9.46 11.00
N SER A 72 -6.10 -8.74 12.12
CA SER A 72 -7.25 -8.32 12.95
C SER A 72 -8.17 -7.32 12.23
N ARG A 73 -7.64 -6.52 11.29
CA ARG A 73 -8.41 -5.67 10.37
C ARG A 73 -8.99 -6.43 9.16
N CYS A 74 -9.03 -7.76 9.21
CA CYS A 74 -9.59 -8.64 8.18
C CYS A 74 -8.88 -8.54 6.81
N ILE A 75 -7.59 -8.19 6.79
CA ILE A 75 -6.79 -8.22 5.57
C ILE A 75 -6.28 -9.64 5.37
N GLN A 76 -6.58 -10.22 4.21
CA GLN A 76 -6.23 -11.61 3.91
C GLN A 76 -4.71 -11.80 3.90
N PRO A 77 -4.17 -12.85 4.57
CA PRO A 77 -2.72 -13.11 4.60
C PRO A 77 -2.09 -13.24 3.21
N ASN A 78 -2.80 -13.85 2.26
CA ASN A 78 -2.33 -14.00 0.87
C ASN A 78 -2.07 -12.64 0.21
N LEU A 79 -2.91 -11.64 0.49
CA LEU A 79 -2.74 -10.27 -0.02
C LEU A 79 -1.51 -9.60 0.60
N ILE A 80 -1.29 -9.79 1.90
CA ILE A 80 -0.15 -9.22 2.64
C ILE A 80 1.16 -9.69 2.00
N PHE A 81 1.33 -11.01 1.84
CA PHE A 81 2.56 -11.58 1.25
C PHE A 81 2.72 -11.21 -0.23
N LEU A 82 1.62 -11.20 -1.00
CA LEU A 82 1.66 -10.76 -2.39
C LEU A 82 2.17 -9.31 -2.50
N MET A 83 1.70 -8.43 -1.61
CA MET A 83 2.14 -7.04 -1.61
C MET A 83 3.60 -6.88 -1.22
N TYR A 84 4.10 -7.60 -0.22
CA TYR A 84 5.53 -7.60 0.11
C TYR A 84 6.40 -8.05 -1.07
N LEU A 85 5.97 -9.08 -1.81
CA LEU A 85 6.68 -9.53 -3.01
C LEU A 85 6.65 -8.50 -4.14
N ILE A 86 5.54 -7.79 -4.31
CA ILE A 86 5.46 -6.72 -5.32
C ILE A 86 6.33 -5.53 -4.91
N ILE A 87 6.37 -5.18 -3.63
CA ILE A 87 7.22 -4.11 -3.11
C ILE A 87 8.70 -4.46 -3.30
N SER A 88 9.11 -5.71 -3.02
CA SER A 88 10.49 -6.14 -3.23
C SER A 88 10.91 -6.11 -4.71
N ARG A 89 9.97 -6.27 -5.64
CA ARG A 89 10.21 -6.18 -7.09
C ARG A 89 10.17 -4.77 -7.67
N GLY A 90 9.59 -3.81 -6.95
CA GLY A 90 9.51 -2.40 -7.37
C GLY A 90 10.64 -1.53 -6.82
N ALA A 91 11.62 -2.12 -6.14
CA ALA A 91 12.84 -1.47 -5.67
C ALA A 91 14.00 -1.56 -6.69
N GLU A 92 13.73 -2.09 -7.89
CA GLU A 92 14.62 -2.09 -9.06
C GLU A 92 14.07 -1.14 -10.14
#